data_AF-A0AAQ3S3Z5-F1
#
_entry.id   AF-A0AAQ3S3Z5-F1
#
_cell.length_a   1.000
_cell.length_b   1.000
_cell.length_c   1.000
_cell.angle_alpha   90.00
_cell.angle_beta   90.00
_cell.angle_gamma   90.00
#
_symmetry.space_group_name_H-M   'P 1'
#
loop_
_entity.id
_entity.type
_entity.pdbx_description
1 polymer ?
#
loop_
_entity_poly.entity_id
_entity_poly.type
_entity_poly.pdbx_seq_one_letter_code
_entity_poly.pdbx_strand_id
1 'polypeptide(L)'
;MVAGSVVNGEFELGPKARDMKGTVVTGGPHAIPGWEISGYVEYIKSGQKQDDMLLVVPNGAYAVRLGNEASIKQKIKVVKGMFYCITFVVARTCAQEEKLNVSVAPDWVVLPMQTVYGGNGWDAYAWSFQADYPLSDMVFHNPGMEDDPACGPIIDSIALHALYPPRLTTSICPHSITHIIQILVIL
;
A
#
# COMPACT_ATOMS: atom_id res chain seq x y z
N MET A 1 -0.38 -4.01 -21.60
CA MET A 1 0.02 -3.67 -20.22
C MET A 1 1.23 -2.77 -20.29
N VAL A 2 1.11 -1.57 -19.72
CA VAL A 2 2.20 -0.59 -19.60
C VAL A 2 3.10 -1.03 -18.43
N ALA A 3 4.43 -0.97 -18.58
CA ALA A 3 5.35 -1.23 -17.47
C ALA A 3 5.14 -0.16 -16.39
N GLY A 4 5.07 -0.56 -15.12
CA GLY A 4 4.79 0.36 -14.02
C GLY A 4 3.32 0.66 -13.76
N SER A 5 2.39 -0.26 -14.02
CA SER A 5 0.96 -0.08 -13.72
C SER A 5 0.52 -1.02 -12.61
N VAL A 6 -0.18 -0.48 -11.62
CA VAL A 6 -0.92 -1.22 -10.58
C VAL A 6 -2.35 -1.40 -11.08
N VAL A 7 -2.87 -2.62 -11.00
CA VAL A 7 -4.28 -2.90 -11.33
C VAL A 7 -5.12 -2.85 -10.07
N ASN A 8 -6.29 -2.20 -10.14
CA ASN A 8 -7.23 -2.10 -9.01
C ASN A 8 -6.54 -1.60 -7.72
N GLY A 9 -5.69 -0.56 -7.84
CA GLY A 9 -4.92 -0.02 -6.72
C GLY A 9 -5.77 0.80 -5.75
N GLU A 10 -6.92 1.26 -6.23
CA GLU A 10 -8.00 1.95 -5.56
C GLU A 10 -9.10 1.01 -5.02
N PHE A 11 -8.97 -0.30 -5.23
CA PHE A 11 -9.89 -1.34 -4.72
C PHE A 11 -11.37 -1.20 -5.11
N GLU A 12 -11.72 -0.38 -6.10
CA GLU A 12 -13.11 -0.19 -6.56
C GLU A 12 -13.71 -1.44 -7.26
N LEU A 13 -12.87 -2.39 -7.67
CA LEU A 13 -13.32 -3.71 -8.10
C LEU A 13 -13.23 -4.70 -6.93
N GLY A 14 -14.39 -5.00 -6.33
CA GLY A 14 -14.47 -5.86 -5.15
C GLY A 14 -14.59 -7.36 -5.42
N PRO A 15 -14.46 -8.19 -4.37
CA PRO A 15 -14.76 -9.62 -4.41
C PRO A 15 -16.23 -9.90 -4.77
N LYS A 16 -16.51 -11.13 -5.22
CA LYS A 16 -17.89 -11.57 -5.43
C LYS A 16 -18.57 -11.75 -4.07
N ALA A 17 -19.89 -11.54 -4.01
CA ALA A 17 -20.65 -11.71 -2.77
C ALA A 17 -20.48 -13.09 -2.09
N ARG A 18 -20.27 -14.15 -2.88
CA ARG A 18 -20.02 -15.51 -2.37
C ARG A 18 -18.64 -15.69 -1.73
N ASP A 19 -17.71 -14.79 -2.04
CA ASP A 19 -16.32 -14.80 -1.58
C ASP A 19 -16.15 -13.90 -0.34
N MET A 20 -17.27 -13.48 0.27
CA MET A 20 -17.34 -12.53 1.38
C MET A 20 -18.20 -13.08 2.53
N LYS A 21 -17.79 -12.81 3.76
CA LYS A 21 -18.60 -13.01 4.98
C LYS A 21 -18.62 -11.71 5.77
N GLY A 22 -19.67 -10.90 5.55
CA GLY A 22 -19.68 -9.51 6.03
C GLY A 22 -18.63 -8.70 5.27
N THR A 23 -17.74 -8.04 6.00
CA THR A 23 -16.56 -7.33 5.46
C THR A 23 -15.38 -8.25 5.19
N VAL A 24 -15.37 -9.48 5.73
CA VAL A 24 -14.22 -10.38 5.66
C VAL A 24 -14.17 -11.10 4.31
N VAL A 25 -13.00 -11.08 3.66
CA VAL A 25 -12.77 -11.79 2.40
C VAL A 25 -12.45 -13.27 2.69
N THR A 26 -13.22 -14.18 2.12
CA THR A 26 -13.14 -15.63 2.41
C THR A 26 -13.02 -16.52 1.18
N GLY A 27 -13.16 -15.97 -0.04
CA GLY A 27 -13.07 -16.73 -1.30
C GLY A 27 -11.67 -17.17 -1.73
N GLY A 28 -10.71 -17.20 -0.80
CA GLY A 28 -9.32 -17.60 -1.05
C GLY A 28 -8.40 -16.47 -1.54
N PRO A 29 -7.14 -16.80 -1.89
CA PRO A 29 -6.09 -15.81 -2.11
C PRO A 29 -6.35 -14.83 -3.26
N HIS A 30 -7.17 -15.17 -4.25
CA HIS A 30 -7.42 -14.32 -5.43
C HIS A 30 -8.84 -13.74 -5.45
N ALA A 31 -9.49 -13.66 -4.29
CA ALA A 31 -10.85 -13.17 -4.18
C ALA A 31 -10.98 -11.66 -4.50
N ILE A 32 -9.95 -10.85 -4.21
CA ILE A 32 -9.89 -9.45 -4.62
C ILE A 32 -9.28 -9.38 -6.03
N PRO A 33 -10.02 -8.88 -7.05
CA PRO A 33 -9.50 -8.73 -8.41
C PRO A 33 -8.16 -7.99 -8.47
N GLY A 34 -7.16 -8.60 -9.11
CA GLY A 34 -5.84 -8.00 -9.28
C GLY A 34 -4.88 -8.18 -8.11
N TRP A 35 -5.34 -8.72 -6.97
CA TRP A 35 -4.52 -8.89 -5.77
C TRP A 35 -4.52 -10.34 -5.30
N GLU A 36 -3.38 -10.76 -4.77
CA GLU A 36 -3.27 -11.97 -3.96
C GLU A 36 -3.29 -11.56 -2.48
N ILE A 37 -4.11 -12.23 -1.67
CA ILE A 37 -4.24 -11.95 -0.25
C ILE A 37 -3.83 -13.14 0.60
N SER A 38 -3.37 -12.85 1.82
CA SER A 38 -3.09 -13.84 2.85
C SER A 38 -3.51 -13.31 4.21
N GLY A 39 -3.92 -14.21 5.10
CA GLY A 39 -4.35 -13.87 6.46
C GLY A 39 -5.75 -13.25 6.53
N TYR A 40 -5.99 -12.45 7.57
CA TYR A 40 -7.28 -11.79 7.82
C TYR A 40 -7.38 -10.47 7.06
N VAL A 41 -8.15 -10.46 5.97
CA VAL A 41 -8.31 -9.28 5.12
C VAL A 41 -9.79 -8.89 5.06
N GLU A 42 -10.07 -7.62 5.33
CA GLU A 42 -11.40 -7.05 5.18
C GLU A 42 -11.48 -6.14 3.97
N TYR A 43 -12.56 -6.27 3.21
CA TYR A 43 -12.92 -5.35 2.14
C TYR A 43 -13.98 -4.39 2.69
N ILE A 44 -13.55 -3.16 2.95
CA ILE A 44 -14.37 -2.16 3.62
C ILE A 44 -15.04 -1.23 2.62
N LYS A 45 -16.26 -0.84 2.94
CA LYS A 45 -17.04 0.12 2.17
C LYS A 45 -17.04 1.47 2.88
N SER A 46 -17.11 2.56 2.14
CA SER A 46 -17.29 3.89 2.73
C SER A 46 -18.56 3.91 3.61
N GLY A 47 -18.44 4.47 4.80
CA GLY A 47 -19.51 4.46 5.80
C GLY A 47 -19.53 3.23 6.71
N GLN A 48 -18.65 2.23 6.52
CA GLN A 48 -18.55 1.09 7.44
C GLN A 48 -18.11 1.56 8.83
N LYS A 49 -18.71 0.97 9.86
CA LYS A 49 -18.33 1.20 11.25
C LYS A 49 -17.79 -0.07 11.87
N GLN A 50 -16.79 0.08 12.72
CA GLN A 50 -16.40 -0.91 13.70
C GLN A 50 -16.80 -0.37 15.07
N ASP A 51 -17.72 -1.06 15.74
CA ASP A 51 -18.41 -0.56 16.92
C ASP A 51 -19.02 0.83 16.64
N ASP A 52 -18.62 1.86 17.40
CA ASP A 52 -19.06 3.24 17.19
C ASP A 52 -18.11 4.07 16.31
N MET A 53 -16.97 3.51 15.89
CA MET A 53 -15.96 4.20 15.11
C MET A 53 -16.18 4.03 13.60
N LEU A 54 -16.20 5.14 12.88
CA LEU A 54 -16.25 5.14 11.42
C LEU A 54 -14.88 4.76 10.84
N LEU A 55 -14.85 3.73 9.99
CA LEU A 55 -13.66 3.38 9.23
C LEU A 55 -13.52 4.33 8.03
N VAL A 56 -12.38 5.00 7.93
CA VAL A 56 -12.11 5.95 6.86
C VAL A 56 -11.72 5.20 5.59
N VAL A 57 -12.47 5.43 4.51
CA VAL A 57 -12.08 5.04 3.15
C VAL A 57 -11.48 6.27 2.49
N PRO A 58 -10.15 6.30 2.23
CA PRO A 58 -9.48 7.52 1.76
C PRO A 58 -9.95 8.03 0.40
N ASN A 59 -10.26 7.13 -0.53
CA ASN A 59 -10.68 7.45 -1.88
C ASN A 59 -11.80 6.53 -2.35
N GLY A 60 -12.67 7.03 -3.23
CA GLY A 60 -13.73 6.23 -3.81
C GLY A 60 -14.74 5.66 -2.79
N ALA A 61 -15.15 4.41 -3.00
CA ALA A 61 -16.16 3.73 -2.21
C ALA A 61 -15.60 2.56 -1.41
N TYR A 62 -14.39 2.07 -1.72
CA TYR A 62 -13.85 0.86 -1.10
C TYR A 62 -12.37 0.96 -0.78
N ALA A 63 -11.94 0.20 0.22
CA ALA A 63 -10.54 0.03 0.57
C ALA A 63 -10.33 -1.37 1.19
N VAL A 64 -9.08 -1.72 1.47
CA VAL A 64 -8.74 -3.00 2.12
C VAL A 64 -8.12 -2.74 3.48
N ARG A 65 -8.56 -3.48 4.50
CA ARG A 65 -7.94 -3.48 5.82
C ARG A 65 -7.19 -4.79 6.05
N LEU A 66 -5.98 -4.68 6.58
CA LEU A 66 -5.13 -5.82 6.93
C LEU A 66 -5.17 -6.06 8.44
N GLY A 67 -5.68 -7.23 8.86
CA GLY A 67 -5.53 -7.71 10.23
C GLY A 67 -4.11 -8.17 10.53
N ASN A 68 -3.91 -8.77 11.71
CA ASN A 68 -2.60 -9.29 12.11
C ASN A 68 -2.05 -10.32 11.12
N GLU A 69 -0.78 -10.19 10.77
CA GLU A 69 -0.05 -11.03 9.81
C GLU A 69 -0.68 -11.10 8.40
N ALA A 70 -1.64 -10.22 8.10
CA ALA A 70 -2.30 -10.19 6.82
C ALA A 70 -1.49 -9.42 5.79
N SER A 71 -1.65 -9.79 4.51
CA SER A 71 -0.98 -9.10 3.42
C SER A 71 -1.79 -9.08 2.14
N ILE A 72 -1.50 -8.07 1.32
CA ILE A 72 -1.90 -7.98 -0.08
C ILE A 72 -0.64 -7.95 -0.95
N LYS A 73 -0.68 -8.64 -2.08
CA LYS A 73 0.44 -8.78 -3.01
C LYS A 73 -0.04 -8.61 -4.43
N GLN A 74 0.74 -7.88 -5.23
CA GLN A 74 0.55 -7.80 -6.67
C GLN A 74 1.88 -7.97 -7.39
N LYS A 75 1.85 -8.76 -8.46
CA LYS A 75 3.01 -8.94 -9.33
C LYS A 75 3.09 -7.79 -10.32
N ILE A 76 4.16 -7.00 -10.26
CA ILE A 76 4.37 -5.81 -11.08
C ILE A 76 5.42 -6.04 -12.16
N LYS A 77 5.18 -5.49 -13.36
CA LYS A 77 6.13 -5.49 -14.49
C LYS A 77 6.88 -4.16 -14.51
N VAL A 78 8.19 -4.22 -14.40
CA VAL A 78 9.09 -3.06 -14.31
C VAL A 78 10.30 -3.26 -15.22
N VAL A 79 11.10 -2.21 -15.42
CA VAL A 79 12.33 -2.27 -16.22
C VAL A 79 13.53 -2.37 -15.28
N LYS A 80 14.32 -3.45 -15.41
CA LYS A 80 15.53 -3.64 -14.59
C LYS A 80 16.45 -2.42 -14.68
N GLY A 81 16.95 -1.96 -13.53
CA GLY A 81 17.85 -0.82 -13.37
C GLY A 81 17.16 0.54 -13.30
N MET A 82 15.85 0.62 -13.59
CA MET A 82 15.08 1.86 -13.44
C MET A 82 14.62 2.05 -11.99
N PHE A 83 14.52 3.31 -11.57
CA PHE A 83 13.93 3.66 -10.29
C PHE A 83 12.42 3.79 -10.42
N TYR A 84 11.70 3.37 -9.39
CA TYR A 84 10.26 3.52 -9.28
C TYR A 84 9.90 4.10 -7.92
N CYS A 85 8.75 4.75 -7.85
CA CYS A 85 8.13 5.21 -6.62
C CYS A 85 6.74 4.58 -6.48
N ILE A 86 6.49 3.97 -5.33
CA ILE A 86 5.17 3.50 -4.91
C ILE A 86 4.56 4.59 -4.04
N THR A 87 3.35 5.00 -4.37
CA THR A 87 2.54 5.94 -3.59
C THR A 87 1.26 5.27 -3.16
N PHE A 88 0.81 5.51 -1.92
CA PHE A 88 -0.40 4.91 -1.38
C PHE A 88 -0.87 5.68 -0.15
N VAL A 89 -2.12 5.46 0.23
CA VAL A 89 -2.72 6.06 1.41
C VAL A 89 -2.97 4.99 2.45
N VAL A 90 -2.73 5.33 3.71
CA VAL A 90 -3.01 4.45 4.84
C VAL A 90 -3.80 5.18 5.91
N ALA A 91 -4.88 4.57 6.40
CA ALA A 91 -5.64 5.04 7.54
C ALA A 91 -5.44 4.09 8.73
N ARG A 92 -5.25 4.68 9.92
CA ARG A 92 -5.20 3.94 11.19
C ARG A 92 -6.60 3.53 11.62
N THR A 93 -6.71 2.43 12.36
CA THR A 93 -8.02 2.00 12.86
C THR A 93 -8.07 1.74 14.35
N CYS A 94 -7.00 1.27 14.99
CA CYS A 94 -7.14 0.76 16.36
C CYS A 94 -5.90 0.93 17.23
N ALA A 95 -4.70 0.67 16.70
CA ALA A 95 -3.48 0.75 17.51
C ALA A 95 -2.82 2.13 17.46
N GLN A 96 -2.27 2.56 18.59
CA GLN A 96 -1.52 3.82 18.68
C GLN A 96 -0.21 3.79 17.90
N GLU A 97 0.31 2.59 17.57
CA GLU A 97 1.56 2.36 16.83
C GLU A 97 1.41 1.25 15.77
N GLU A 98 0.49 1.42 14.83
CA GLU A 98 0.42 0.54 13.65
C GLU A 98 1.69 0.66 12.78
N LYS A 99 2.16 -0.47 12.25
CA LYS A 99 3.28 -0.55 11.32
C LYS A 99 2.84 -1.24 10.05
N LEU A 100 3.41 -0.82 8.92
CA LEU A 100 3.19 -1.45 7.64
C LEU A 100 4.52 -1.76 6.96
N ASN A 101 4.71 -3.04 6.61
CA ASN A 101 5.85 -3.48 5.82
C ASN A 101 5.48 -3.38 4.34
N VAL A 102 6.26 -2.61 3.58
CA VAL A 102 6.14 -2.54 2.12
C VAL A 102 7.41 -3.09 1.52
N SER A 103 7.28 -4.01 0.57
CA SER A 103 8.44 -4.62 -0.09
C SER A 103 8.26 -4.81 -1.58
N VAL A 104 9.38 -4.70 -2.29
CA VAL A 104 9.56 -5.12 -3.67
C VAL A 104 10.93 -5.77 -3.73
N ALA A 105 10.96 -7.11 -3.80
CA ALA A 105 12.20 -7.87 -3.61
C ALA A 105 13.35 -7.36 -4.52
N PRO A 106 14.56 -7.15 -3.94
CA PRO A 106 14.97 -7.45 -2.56
C PRO A 106 14.70 -6.33 -1.53
N ASP A 107 14.27 -5.15 -1.99
CA ASP A 107 14.12 -3.97 -1.16
C ASP A 107 12.84 -4.00 -0.32
N TRP A 108 12.90 -3.42 0.87
CA TRP A 108 11.73 -3.27 1.75
C TRP A 108 11.90 -2.09 2.71
N VAL A 109 10.77 -1.68 3.27
CA VAL A 109 10.68 -0.60 4.25
C VAL A 109 9.61 -0.94 5.28
N VAL A 110 9.88 -0.63 6.56
CA VAL A 110 8.85 -0.57 7.61
C VAL A 110 8.42 0.88 7.76
N LEU A 111 7.13 1.12 7.61
CA LEU A 111 6.55 2.44 7.81
C LEU A 111 5.87 2.48 9.17
N PRO A 112 6.39 3.28 10.12
CA PRO A 112 5.62 3.60 11.31
C PRO A 112 4.46 4.48 10.84
N MET A 113 3.25 3.99 11.00
CA MET A 113 2.10 4.86 10.84
C MET A 113 2.13 5.79 12.02
N GLN A 114 1.98 7.08 11.80
CA GLN A 114 1.78 8.07 12.84
C GLN A 114 0.85 9.06 12.17
N THR A 115 -0.46 8.98 12.44
CA THR A 115 -1.40 9.97 11.88
C THR A 115 -0.97 11.35 12.32
N VAL A 116 -0.31 12.09 11.42
CA VAL A 116 0.32 13.36 11.76
C VAL A 116 -0.71 14.45 11.59
N TYR A 117 -1.50 14.71 12.63
CA TYR A 117 -2.28 15.95 12.83
C TYR A 117 -3.17 16.43 11.66
N GLY A 118 -3.45 15.60 10.66
CA GLY A 118 -4.32 15.91 9.54
C GLY A 118 -5.77 15.56 9.87
N GLY A 119 -6.70 16.50 9.64
CA GLY A 119 -8.13 16.30 9.92
C GLY A 119 -8.83 15.22 9.08
N ASN A 120 -8.11 14.58 8.15
CA ASN A 120 -8.66 13.64 7.17
C ASN A 120 -8.62 12.17 7.63
N GLY A 121 -7.90 11.85 8.71
CA GLY A 121 -7.87 10.50 9.30
C GLY A 121 -7.01 9.47 8.56
N TRP A 122 -6.17 9.90 7.61
CA TRP A 122 -5.23 9.06 6.86
C TRP A 122 -3.96 9.84 6.50
N ASP A 123 -2.87 9.12 6.20
CA ASP A 123 -1.60 9.67 5.71
C ASP A 123 -1.26 9.08 4.33
N ALA A 124 -0.66 9.89 3.45
CA ALA A 124 -0.12 9.41 2.19
C ALA A 124 1.39 9.15 2.30
N TYR A 125 1.84 8.04 1.75
CA TYR A 125 3.24 7.63 1.75
C TYR A 125 3.76 7.51 0.33
N ALA A 126 5.02 7.89 0.15
CA ALA A 126 5.79 7.62 -1.04
C ALA A 126 7.11 6.93 -0.65
N TRP A 127 7.38 5.79 -1.28
CA TRP A 127 8.62 5.05 -1.12
C TRP A 127 9.20 4.74 -2.50
N SER A 128 10.53 4.80 -2.64
CA SER A 128 11.21 4.53 -3.91
C SER A 128 12.15 3.34 -3.79
N PHE A 129 12.32 2.63 -4.91
CA PHE A 129 13.20 1.46 -5.03
C PHE A 129 13.80 1.38 -6.43
N GLN A 130 14.92 0.66 -6.58
CA GLN A 130 15.48 0.34 -7.89
C GLN A 130 15.02 -1.06 -8.30
N ALA A 131 14.50 -1.21 -9.52
CA ALA A 131 14.03 -2.50 -9.97
C ALA A 131 15.19 -3.44 -10.32
N ASP A 132 15.40 -4.49 -9.53
CA ASP A 132 16.43 -5.51 -9.80
C ASP A 132 15.98 -6.60 -10.79
N TYR A 133 14.68 -6.84 -10.83
CA TYR A 133 14.04 -7.85 -11.68
C TYR A 133 12.95 -7.21 -12.54
N PRO A 134 12.74 -7.68 -13.78
CA PRO A 134 11.69 -7.14 -14.67
C PRO A 134 10.26 -7.51 -14.20
N LEU A 135 10.16 -8.45 -13.27
CA LEU A 135 8.92 -8.94 -12.69
C LEU A 135 9.16 -9.15 -11.20
N SER A 136 8.52 -8.34 -10.37
CA SER A 136 8.71 -8.35 -8.93
C SER A 136 7.37 -8.44 -8.20
N ASP A 137 7.39 -9.01 -7.00
CA ASP A 137 6.22 -9.01 -6.13
C ASP A 137 6.25 -7.77 -5.25
N MET A 138 5.22 -6.93 -5.37
CA MET A 138 4.97 -5.79 -4.50
C MET A 138 4.03 -6.25 -3.38
N VAL A 139 4.46 -6.15 -2.13
CA VAL A 139 3.75 -6.67 -0.97
C VAL A 139 3.55 -5.58 0.06
N PHE A 140 2.33 -5.48 0.58
CA PHE A 140 1.98 -4.73 1.77
C PHE A 140 1.57 -5.73 2.85
N HIS A 141 2.28 -5.75 3.97
CA HIS A 141 2.11 -6.71 5.05
C HIS A 141 1.98 -5.98 6.38
N ASN A 142 0.93 -6.31 7.13
CA ASN A 142 0.77 -5.89 8.51
C ASN A 142 1.40 -6.98 9.41
N PRO A 143 2.57 -6.74 10.03
CA PRO A 143 3.18 -7.66 10.99
C PRO A 143 2.47 -7.65 12.36
N GLY A 144 1.32 -6.96 12.48
CA GLY A 144 0.64 -6.66 13.73
C GLY A 144 0.58 -7.81 14.73
N MET A 145 0.76 -7.46 16.00
CA MET A 145 0.67 -8.37 17.15
C MET A 145 -0.39 -7.89 18.14
N GLU A 146 -1.42 -7.19 17.64
CA GLU A 146 -2.48 -6.61 18.45
C GLU A 146 -3.39 -7.70 19.02
N ASP A 147 -4.04 -7.44 20.16
CA ASP A 147 -4.93 -8.43 20.78
C ASP A 147 -6.16 -8.75 19.90
N ASP A 148 -6.67 -7.75 19.17
CA ASP A 148 -7.71 -7.95 18.16
C ASP A 148 -7.07 -8.36 16.82
N PRO A 149 -7.31 -9.59 16.31
CA PRO A 149 -6.76 -10.03 15.04
C PRO A 149 -7.25 -9.24 13.82
N ALA A 150 -8.39 -8.56 13.93
CA ALA A 150 -8.92 -7.70 12.88
C ALA A 150 -8.29 -6.30 12.88
N CYS A 151 -7.52 -5.97 13.92
CA CYS A 151 -6.88 -4.67 14.06
C CYS A 151 -5.74 -4.50 13.06
N GLY A 152 -5.73 -3.35 12.39
CA GLY A 152 -4.63 -2.96 11.52
C GLY A 152 -5.02 -1.95 10.44
N PRO A 153 -4.05 -1.62 9.57
CA PRO A 153 -4.16 -0.50 8.66
C PRO A 153 -5.18 -0.74 7.54
N ILE A 154 -5.87 0.34 7.18
CA ILE A 154 -6.62 0.45 5.93
C ILE A 154 -5.69 0.99 4.87
N ILE A 155 -5.61 0.33 3.71
CA ILE A 155 -4.77 0.70 2.58
C ILE A 155 -5.64 0.99 1.37
N ASP A 156 -5.29 2.06 0.65
CA ASP A 156 -5.99 2.50 -0.55
C ASP A 156 -5.06 3.30 -1.50
N SER A 157 -5.53 3.53 -2.74
CA SER A 157 -4.93 4.42 -3.74
C SER A 157 -3.47 4.10 -4.06
N ILE A 158 -3.16 2.81 -4.25
CA ILE A 158 -1.82 2.33 -4.57
C ILE A 158 -1.49 2.62 -6.04
N ALA A 159 -0.40 3.36 -6.27
CA ALA A 159 0.12 3.66 -7.58
C ALA A 159 1.63 3.42 -7.65
N LEU A 160 2.12 3.20 -8.88
CA LEU A 160 3.53 2.97 -9.19
C LEU A 160 3.95 3.92 -10.31
N HIS A 161 5.03 4.67 -10.08
CA HIS A 161 5.53 5.67 -11.01
C HIS A 161 6.99 5.39 -11.36
N ALA A 162 7.34 5.35 -12.64
CA ALA A 162 8.73 5.32 -13.07
C ALA A 162 9.39 6.68 -12.80
N LEU A 163 10.54 6.67 -12.12
CA LEU A 163 11.34 7.85 -11.88
C LEU A 163 12.39 7.97 -12.98
N TYR A 164 12.30 9.04 -13.76
CA TYR A 164 13.31 9.35 -14.78
C TYR A 164 14.34 10.29 -14.17
N PRO A 165 15.64 9.94 -14.22
CA PRO A 165 16.69 10.85 -13.79
C PRO A 165 16.53 12.20 -14.50
N PRO A 166 16.65 13.33 -13.79
CA PRO A 166 16.66 14.62 -14.46
C PRO A 166 17.78 14.62 -15.50
N ARG A 167 17.48 15.09 -16.71
CA ARG A 167 18.51 15.27 -17.73
C ARG A 167 19.50 16.30 -17.19
N LEU A 168 20.79 15.94 -17.15
CA LEU A 168 21.84 16.88 -16.81
C LEU A 168 21.78 18.06 -17.79
N THR A 169 21.35 19.23 -17.32
CA THR A 169 21.67 20.49 -17.99
C THR A 169 23.14 20.77 -17.72
N THR A 170 23.90 21.19 -18.72
CA THR A 170 25.36 21.40 -18.66
C THR A 170 25.82 22.55 -17.73
N SER A 171 25.01 22.96 -16.76
CA SER A 171 25.42 23.81 -15.65
C SER A 171 25.96 22.92 -14.53
N ILE A 172 27.27 22.93 -14.39
CA ILE A 172 28.07 22.22 -13.38
C ILE A 172 27.53 22.50 -11.97
N CYS A 173 26.97 21.49 -11.29
CA CYS A 173 26.92 21.43 -9.82
C CYS A 173 27.80 20.25 -9.38
N PRO A 174 29.01 20.50 -8.86
CA PRO A 174 29.93 19.43 -8.50
C PRO A 174 29.68 19.03 -7.05
N HIS A 175 28.51 18.48 -6.73
CA HIS A 175 28.30 17.78 -5.46
C HIS A 175 27.59 16.46 -5.75
N SER A 176 28.21 15.37 -5.30
CA SER A 176 27.76 13.99 -5.36
C SER A 176 26.25 13.88 -5.16
N ILE A 177 25.51 13.49 -6.20
CA ILE A 177 24.11 13.05 -6.06
C ILE A 177 24.15 11.65 -5.47
N THR A 178 24.43 11.57 -4.18
CA THR A 178 24.12 10.38 -3.40
C THR A 178 22.61 10.23 -3.50
N HIS A 179 22.15 9.16 -4.15
CA HIS A 179 20.72 8.93 -4.39
C HIS A 179 20.06 8.70 -3.03
N ILE A 180 19.46 9.76 -2.47
CA ILE A 180 18.67 9.63 -1.25
C ILE A 180 17.38 8.93 -1.66
N ILE A 181 17.32 7.61 -1.43
CA ILE A 181 16.07 6.85 -1.41
C ILE A 181 15.33 7.33 -0.16
N GLN A 182 14.52 8.38 -0.32
CA GLN A 182 13.78 9.00 0.77
C GLN A 182 12.36 8.44 0.81
N ILE A 183 11.92 8.05 2.01
CA ILE A 183 10.50 7.92 2.31
C ILE A 183 9.98 9.34 2.48
N LEU A 184 8.91 9.69 1.78
CA LEU A 184 8.21 10.96 1.97
C LEU A 184 6.80 10.66 2.45
N VAL A 185 6.46 11.13 3.66
CA VAL A 185 5.06 11.29 4.05
C VAL A 185 4.56 12.54 3.34
N ILE A 186 3.59 12.38 2.45
CA ILE A 186 2.96 13.47 1.72
C ILE A 186 1.77 13.92 2.58
N LEU A 187 1.89 15.07 3.23
CA LEU A 187 0.81 15.70 4.01
C LEU A 187 -0.11 16.52 3.10
#